data_AF-A0A9N8ZC21-F1
#
_entry.id   AF-A0A9N8ZC21-F1
#
_cell.length_a   1.000
_cell.length_b   1.000
_cell.length_c   1.000
_cell.angle_alpha   90.00
_cell.angle_beta   90.00
_cell.angle_gamma   90.00
#
_symmetry.space_group_name_H-M   'P 1'
#
loop_
_entity.id
_entity.type
_entity.pdbx_description
1 polymer ?
#
loop_
_entity_poly.entity_id
_entity_poly.type
_entity_poly.pdbx_seq_one_letter_code
_entity_poly.pdbx_strand_id
1 'polypeptide(L)'
;GNPWPTVVCEVARSQSLPHILQKVNSFWLAPNRSEDVIMLKLWSWNNRRDTNGRPLRRLTCYKFCRHASLQAGQTQGKFQPVQMLKFGTIDRYDIPYNSCTAPGMCIVTITPACVFEGCSKGTTESVTDYADDNQLIVRLHP
;
A
#
# COMPACT_ATOMS: atom_id res chain seq x y z
N GLY A 1 21.95 -5.52 -13.77
CA GLY A 1 20.65 -4.91 -13.40
C GLY A 1 20.01 -5.79 -12.37
N ASN A 2 19.41 -5.22 -11.32
CA ASN A 2 18.80 -6.00 -10.25
C ASN A 2 17.60 -6.77 -10.84
N PRO A 3 17.62 -8.11 -10.90
CA PRO A 3 16.78 -8.85 -11.85
C PRO A 3 15.34 -9.11 -11.37
N TRP A 4 14.89 -8.48 -10.28
CA TRP A 4 13.62 -8.85 -9.67
C TRP A 4 12.71 -7.68 -9.36
N PRO A 5 11.41 -7.81 -9.65
CA PRO A 5 10.42 -6.93 -9.06
C PRO A 5 10.38 -7.15 -7.55
N THR A 6 10.65 -6.13 -6.74
CA THR A 6 10.50 -6.24 -5.28
C THR A 6 9.30 -5.42 -4.84
N VAL A 7 8.16 -6.07 -4.66
CA VAL A 7 7.10 -5.50 -3.82
C VAL A 7 7.60 -5.56 -2.39
N VAL A 8 7.63 -4.42 -1.70
CA VAL A 8 7.94 -4.37 -0.27
C VAL A 8 6.64 -4.19 0.50
N CYS A 9 6.29 -5.14 1.37
CA CYS A 9 5.20 -4.96 2.33
C CYS A 9 5.80 -4.84 3.74
N GLU A 10 5.59 -3.71 4.40
CA GLU A 10 6.17 -3.45 5.71
C GLU A 10 5.14 -2.90 6.70
N VAL A 11 5.20 -3.41 7.94
CA VAL A 11 4.36 -2.97 9.07
C VAL A 11 5.13 -2.00 9.96
N ALA A 12 4.69 -0.74 10.01
CA ALA A 12 5.33 0.32 10.75
C ALA A 12 4.51 0.73 11.98
N ARG A 13 4.83 0.18 13.15
CA ARG A 13 4.16 0.52 14.41
C ARG A 13 4.71 1.81 15.04
N SER A 14 5.99 1.81 15.38
CA SER A 14 6.59 2.90 16.17
C SER A 14 7.11 4.07 15.33
N GLN A 15 7.20 3.90 14.01
CA GLN A 15 7.75 4.93 13.12
C GLN A 15 6.73 6.04 12.87
N SER A 16 7.18 7.30 12.87
CA SER A 16 6.34 8.44 12.46
C SER A 16 6.08 8.40 10.95
N LEU A 17 5.02 9.05 10.49
CA LEU A 17 4.72 9.14 9.06
C LEU A 17 5.85 9.81 8.26
N PRO A 18 6.46 10.93 8.71
CA PRO A 18 7.62 11.50 8.03
C PRO A 18 8.80 10.53 7.88
N HIS A 19 9.09 9.75 8.93
CA HIS A 19 10.16 8.75 8.87
C HIS A 19 9.86 7.62 7.89
N ILE A 20 8.60 7.17 7.83
CA ILE A 20 8.15 6.19 6.83
C ILE A 20 8.35 6.76 5.42
N LEU A 21 7.86 7.99 5.17
CA LEU A 21 7.99 8.63 3.85
C LEU A 21 9.44 8.82 3.44
N GLN A 22 10.30 9.23 4.38
CA GLN A 22 11.74 9.34 4.15
C GLN A 22 12.34 7.98 3.76
N LYS A 23 12.07 6.92 4.53
CA LYS A 23 12.58 5.58 4.25
C LYS A 23 12.09 5.04 2.92
N VAL A 24 10.80 5.22 2.60
CA VAL A 24 10.24 4.83 1.30
C VAL A 24 10.99 5.51 0.16
N ASN A 25 11.22 6.81 0.26
CA ASN A 25 11.84 7.58 -0.82
C ASN A 25 13.36 7.42 -0.93
N SER A 26 14.06 7.32 0.20
CA SER A 26 15.53 7.27 0.24
C SER A 26 16.09 5.86 0.14
N PHE A 27 15.30 4.84 0.48
CA PHE A 27 15.75 3.46 0.53
C PHE A 27 14.94 2.55 -0.38
N TRP A 28 13.63 2.42 -0.18
CA TRP A 28 12.83 1.43 -0.92
C TRP A 28 12.69 1.78 -2.40
N LEU A 29 12.23 2.99 -2.72
CA LEU A 29 12.00 3.47 -4.09
C LEU A 29 13.23 4.18 -4.69
N ALA A 30 14.40 4.00 -4.10
CA ALA A 30 15.66 4.42 -4.69
C ALA A 30 15.89 3.68 -6.03
N PRO A 31 16.65 4.27 -6.99
CA PRO A 31 16.96 3.59 -8.25
C PRO A 31 17.47 2.16 -8.05
N ASN A 32 17.04 1.23 -8.92
CA ASN A 32 17.44 -0.19 -8.93
C ASN A 32 17.05 -1.00 -7.68
N ARG A 33 15.96 -0.62 -7.00
CA ARG A 33 15.48 -1.29 -5.78
C ARG A 33 14.08 -1.86 -5.97
N SER A 34 13.08 -1.29 -5.29
CA SER A 34 11.67 -1.72 -5.39
C SER A 34 10.85 -0.81 -6.31
N GLU A 35 9.81 -1.39 -6.91
CA GLU A 35 8.85 -0.70 -7.77
C GLU A 35 7.52 -0.40 -7.06
N ASP A 36 7.10 -1.25 -6.11
CA ASP A 36 5.90 -1.04 -5.26
C ASP A 36 6.25 -1.20 -3.78
N VAL A 37 5.66 -0.34 -2.95
CA VAL A 37 5.78 -0.41 -1.49
C VAL A 37 4.40 -0.29 -0.86
N ILE A 38 4.06 -1.24 -0.01
CA ILE A 38 2.87 -1.27 0.83
C ILE A 38 3.31 -1.04 2.27
N MET A 39 2.97 0.11 2.84
CA MET A 39 3.29 0.47 4.22
C MET A 39 2.05 0.42 5.10
N LEU A 40 2.01 -0.52 6.03
CA LEU A 40 0.95 -0.68 7.03
C LEU A 40 1.31 0.07 8.31
N LYS A 41 0.81 1.29 8.47
CA LYS A 41 1.02 2.14 9.63
C LYS A 41 0.03 1.83 10.75
N LEU A 42 0.52 1.23 11.84
CA LEU A 42 -0.24 1.12 13.08
C LEU A 42 -0.06 2.42 13.87
N TRP A 43 -1.15 3.10 14.16
CA TRP A 43 -1.12 4.32 14.96
C TRP A 43 -1.01 3.99 16.45
N SER A 44 -0.54 4.97 17.23
CA SER A 44 -0.46 4.86 18.68
C SER A 44 -1.81 4.49 19.27
N TRP A 45 -1.83 3.48 20.13
CA TRP A 45 -3.02 3.08 20.86
C TRP A 45 -2.94 3.63 22.28
N ASN A 46 -4.00 4.31 22.70
CA ASN A 46 -4.14 4.97 24.01
C ASN A 46 -4.92 4.12 25.02
N ASN A 47 -4.88 2.78 24.88
CA ASN A 47 -5.61 1.82 25.73
C ASN A 47 -7.15 1.93 25.71
N ARG A 48 -7.74 2.74 24.82
CA ARG A 48 -9.20 2.87 24.70
C ARG A 48 -9.86 1.61 24.14
N ARG A 49 -11.09 1.37 24.59
CA ARG A 49 -11.95 0.23 24.23
C ARG A 49 -13.37 0.68 23.92
N ASP A 50 -14.10 -0.10 23.13
CA ASP A 50 -15.54 0.07 22.92
C ASP A 50 -16.36 -0.43 24.11
N THR A 51 -17.69 -0.34 24.03
CA THR A 51 -18.62 -0.80 25.07
C THR A 51 -18.56 -2.31 25.33
N ASN A 52 -18.04 -3.09 24.38
CA ASN A 52 -17.83 -4.53 24.49
C ASN A 52 -16.39 -4.87 24.95
N GLY A 53 -15.59 -3.89 25.34
CA GLY A 53 -14.21 -4.07 25.77
C GLY A 53 -13.21 -4.33 24.64
N ARG A 54 -13.60 -4.20 23.36
CA ARG A 54 -12.70 -4.40 22.22
C ARG A 54 -11.78 -3.18 22.05
N PRO A 55 -10.48 -3.37 21.81
CA PRO A 55 -9.54 -2.26 21.69
C PRO A 55 -9.86 -1.41 20.47
N LEU A 56 -9.89 -0.08 20.66
CA LEU A 56 -10.06 0.85 19.56
C LEU A 56 -8.73 0.98 18.81
N ARG A 57 -8.69 0.55 17.55
CA ARG A 57 -7.47 0.52 16.73
C ARG A 57 -7.61 1.42 15.52
N ARG A 58 -6.50 2.05 15.16
CA ARG A 58 -6.36 2.79 13.91
C ARG A 58 -5.16 2.25 13.14
N LEU A 59 -5.41 1.85 11.90
CA LEU A 59 -4.43 1.33 10.96
C LEU A 59 -4.57 2.09 9.64
N THR A 60 -3.48 2.32 8.92
CA THR A 60 -3.52 2.96 7.60
C THR A 60 -2.54 2.28 6.68
N CYS A 61 -3.00 1.84 5.51
CA CYS A 61 -2.14 1.36 4.43
C CYS A 61 -1.81 2.53 3.51
N TYR A 62 -0.53 2.67 3.19
CA TYR A 62 -0.03 3.57 2.17
C TYR A 62 0.60 2.72 1.07
N LYS A 63 0.01 2.75 -0.12
CA LYS A 63 0.58 2.11 -1.31
C LYS A 63 1.37 3.15 -2.09
N PHE A 64 2.58 2.79 -2.49
CA PHE A 64 3.43 3.57 -3.37
C PHE A 64 3.75 2.72 -4.58
N CYS A 65 3.75 3.31 -5.77
CA CYS A 65 4.19 2.63 -6.97
C CYS A 65 5.01 3.64 -7.78
N ARG A 66 6.28 3.32 -7.99
CA ARG A 66 7.25 4.19 -8.67
C ARG A 66 6.76 4.60 -10.05
N HIS A 67 6.32 3.63 -10.85
CA HIS A 67 5.78 3.87 -12.18
C HIS A 67 4.57 4.82 -12.17
N ALA A 68 3.55 4.49 -11.37
CA ALA A 68 2.34 5.30 -11.26
C ALA A 68 2.61 6.71 -10.71
N SER A 69 3.53 6.84 -9.76
CA SER A 69 3.97 8.14 -9.22
C SER A 69 4.64 9.00 -10.29
N LEU A 70 5.54 8.42 -11.10
CA LEU A 70 6.20 9.14 -12.20
C LEU A 70 5.20 9.56 -13.29
N GLN A 71 4.25 8.70 -13.65
CA GLN A 71 3.17 9.05 -14.58
C GLN A 71 2.29 10.19 -14.05
N ALA A 72 2.08 10.26 -12.74
CA ALA A 72 1.37 11.35 -12.07
C ALA A 72 2.21 12.64 -11.92
N GLY A 73 3.41 12.70 -12.52
CA GLY A 73 4.30 13.87 -12.48
C GLY A 73 5.06 14.05 -11.17
N GLN A 74 5.09 13.05 -10.30
CA GLN A 74 5.88 13.13 -9.06
C GLN A 74 7.37 12.97 -9.36
N THR A 75 8.20 13.67 -8.61
CA THR A 75 9.66 13.61 -8.76
C THR A 75 10.25 12.45 -7.98
N GLN A 76 11.25 11.79 -8.58
CA GLN A 76 12.13 10.82 -7.94
C GLN A 76 12.56 11.29 -6.54
N GLY A 77 12.37 10.44 -5.53
CA GLY A 77 12.76 10.73 -4.14
C GLY A 77 11.79 11.63 -3.36
N LYS A 78 10.66 12.03 -3.97
CA LYS A 78 9.58 12.79 -3.32
C LYS A 78 8.20 12.17 -3.55
N PHE A 79 8.17 10.85 -3.77
CA PHE A 79 6.96 10.11 -4.01
C PHE A 79 6.00 10.18 -2.82
N GLN A 80 4.74 10.44 -3.14
CA GLN A 80 3.59 10.36 -2.25
C GLN A 80 2.84 9.05 -2.50
N PRO A 81 2.11 8.52 -1.50
CA PRO A 81 1.29 7.33 -1.68
C PRO A 81 0.31 7.52 -2.84
N VAL A 82 0.24 6.56 -3.76
CA VAL A 82 -0.74 6.53 -4.86
C VAL A 82 -2.11 6.04 -4.38
N GLN A 83 -2.15 5.33 -3.24
CA GLN A 83 -3.38 4.93 -2.58
C GLN A 83 -3.21 4.98 -1.06
N MET A 84 -4.24 5.46 -0.36
CA MET A 84 -4.31 5.43 1.10
C MET A 84 -5.61 4.75 1.52
N LEU A 85 -5.50 3.66 2.27
CA LEU A 85 -6.65 2.93 2.79
C LEU A 85 -6.61 3.00 4.32
N LYS A 86 -7.75 3.34 4.93
CA LYS A 86 -7.87 3.44 6.38
C LYS A 86 -8.54 2.18 6.91
N PHE A 87 -7.95 1.64 7.96
CA PHE A 87 -8.37 0.39 8.60
C PHE A 87 -8.58 0.60 10.10
N GLY A 88 -9.31 -0.34 10.71
CA GLY A 88 -9.53 -0.39 12.15
C GLY A 88 -10.93 0.08 12.54
N THR A 89 -11.06 0.47 13.79
CA THR A 89 -12.35 0.75 14.44
C THR A 89 -12.57 2.23 14.72
N ILE A 90 -11.51 3.05 14.69
CA ILE A 90 -11.57 4.50 14.96
C ILE A 90 -10.67 5.31 14.01
N ASP A 91 -11.12 6.51 13.63
CA ASP A 91 -10.40 7.36 12.71
C ASP A 91 -9.35 8.25 13.42
N ARG A 92 -8.85 9.28 12.76
CA ARG A 92 -7.85 10.18 13.34
C ARG A 92 -8.37 11.11 14.44
N TYR A 93 -9.69 11.22 14.56
CA TYR A 93 -10.40 12.02 15.55
C TYR A 93 -11.05 11.12 16.60
N ASP A 94 -10.63 9.86 16.67
CA ASP A 94 -11.21 8.81 17.52
C ASP A 94 -12.70 8.57 17.30
N ILE A 95 -13.23 8.92 16.12
CA ILE A 95 -14.62 8.66 15.75
C ILE A 95 -14.73 7.18 15.37
N PRO A 96 -15.59 6.40 16.06
CA PRO A 96 -15.84 5.01 15.68
C PRO A 96 -16.40 4.95 14.26
N TYR A 97 -15.79 4.12 13.44
CA TYR A 97 -16.21 3.91 12.07
C TYR A 97 -15.85 2.47 11.69
N ASN A 98 -16.76 1.81 10.98
CA ASN A 98 -16.67 0.37 10.73
C ASN A 98 -15.73 0.10 9.55
N SER A 99 -14.44 0.38 9.68
CA SER A 99 -13.50 0.37 8.56
C SER A 99 -12.58 -0.83 8.53
N CYS A 100 -13.14 -2.02 8.71
CA CYS A 100 -12.72 -3.28 8.08
C CYS A 100 -13.93 -4.24 8.11
N THR A 101 -14.15 -5.05 7.07
CA THR A 101 -14.98 -6.29 7.04
C THR A 101 -16.52 -6.27 6.87
N ALA A 102 -17.02 -5.83 5.73
CA ALA A 102 -18.06 -6.48 4.95
C ALA A 102 -17.33 -7.37 3.93
N PRO A 103 -17.90 -8.48 3.44
CA PRO A 103 -17.19 -9.37 2.50
C PRO A 103 -16.66 -8.56 1.29
N GLY A 104 -15.32 -8.49 1.08
CA GLY A 104 -14.69 -7.54 0.13
C GLY A 104 -14.03 -6.28 0.72
N MET A 105 -13.86 -6.16 2.06
CA MET A 105 -13.61 -4.85 2.67
C MET A 105 -12.21 -4.23 2.67
N CYS A 106 -11.23 -4.75 1.93
CA CYS A 106 -10.27 -3.92 1.22
C CYS A 106 -9.29 -4.80 0.48
N ILE A 107 -9.21 -4.60 -0.83
CA ILE A 107 -8.26 -5.28 -1.71
C ILE A 107 -7.21 -4.23 -2.08
N VAL A 108 -5.95 -4.51 -1.76
CA VAL A 108 -4.84 -3.76 -2.34
C VAL A 108 -4.43 -4.49 -3.62
N THR A 109 -4.77 -3.92 -4.75
CA THR A 109 -4.35 -4.41 -6.07
C THR A 109 -2.96 -3.89 -6.38
N ILE A 110 -2.09 -4.78 -6.83
CA ILE A 110 -0.78 -4.44 -7.39
C ILE A 110 -0.82 -4.76 -8.88
N THR A 111 -0.59 -3.75 -9.72
CA THR A 111 -0.56 -3.94 -11.18
C THR A 111 0.82 -4.43 -11.63
N PRO A 112 0.93 -5.14 -12.76
CA PRO A 112 2.22 -5.60 -13.29
C PRO A 112 3.24 -4.48 -13.48
N ALA A 113 2.81 -3.28 -13.88
CA ALA A 113 3.69 -2.12 -14.06
C ALA A 113 4.26 -1.57 -12.73
N CYS A 114 3.66 -1.92 -11.59
CA CYS A 114 4.21 -1.63 -10.27
C CYS A 114 5.11 -2.78 -9.76
N VAL A 115 5.13 -3.91 -10.44
CA VAL A 115 5.98 -5.05 -10.14
C VAL A 115 7.26 -4.90 -10.99
N PHE A 116 7.11 -4.79 -12.31
CA PHE A 116 8.22 -4.80 -13.27
C PHE A 116 8.49 -3.41 -13.88
N GLU A 117 9.75 -2.98 -13.83
CA GLU A 117 10.23 -1.81 -14.59
C GLU A 117 10.19 -2.11 -16.09
N GLY A 118 9.59 -1.23 -16.90
CA GLY A 118 9.55 -1.34 -18.37
C GLY A 118 8.38 -2.11 -18.97
N CYS A 119 7.41 -2.59 -18.19
CA CYS A 119 6.15 -3.11 -18.74
C CYS A 119 5.28 -1.98 -19.31
N SER A 120 5.25 -1.82 -20.63
CA SER A 120 4.15 -1.15 -21.33
C SER A 120 2.95 -2.12 -21.41
N LYS A 121 1.72 -1.62 -21.26
CA LYS A 121 0.53 -2.42 -21.59
C LYS A 121 0.67 -2.85 -23.06
N GLY A 122 0.88 -4.14 -23.30
CA GLY A 122 0.89 -4.69 -24.65
C GLY A 122 -0.43 -4.32 -25.33
N THR A 123 -0.32 -3.67 -26.49
CA THR A 123 -1.45 -3.52 -27.40
C THR A 123 -1.97 -4.92 -27.69
N THR A 124 -3.26 -5.14 -27.42
CA THR A 124 -4.00 -6.39 -27.61
C THR A 124 -3.56 -7.16 -28.85
N GLU A 125 -2.80 -8.24 -28.66
CA GLU A 125 -2.86 -9.40 -29.55
C GLU A 125 -3.84 -10.38 -28.95
N SER A 126 -4.85 -10.73 -29.75
CA SER A 126 -5.91 -11.65 -29.44
C SER A 126 -5.35 -13.06 -29.26
N VAL A 127 -4.98 -13.40 -28.03
CA VAL A 127 -4.86 -14.78 -27.58
C VAL A 127 -5.92 -14.97 -26.51
N THR A 128 -6.97 -15.69 -26.88
CA THR A 128 -7.95 -16.24 -25.95
C THR A 128 -7.26 -17.27 -25.07
N ASP A 129 -6.70 -16.85 -23.96
CA ASP A 129 -6.35 -17.75 -22.85
C ASP A 129 -6.31 -16.97 -21.53
N TYR A 130 -7.16 -17.40 -20.60
CA TYR A 130 -7.26 -17.07 -19.18
C TYR A 130 -6.83 -15.68 -18.68
N ALA A 131 -7.85 -14.84 -18.48
CA ALA A 131 -8.01 -13.85 -17.41
C ALA A 131 -6.91 -12.77 -17.20
N ASP A 132 -7.37 -11.56 -16.94
CA ASP A 132 -6.61 -10.42 -16.39
C ASP A 132 -6.03 -10.70 -14.98
N ASP A 133 -5.33 -11.82 -14.79
CA ASP A 133 -4.94 -12.42 -13.50
C ASP A 133 -3.54 -12.03 -13.01
N ASN A 134 -2.85 -11.10 -13.66
CA ASN A 134 -1.51 -10.66 -13.23
C ASN A 134 -1.56 -9.59 -12.11
N GLN A 135 -2.50 -9.69 -11.18
CA GLN A 135 -2.59 -8.80 -10.01
C GLN A 135 -2.19 -9.53 -8.74
N LEU A 136 -1.14 -9.05 -8.05
CA LEU A 136 -0.87 -9.51 -6.68
C LEU A 136 -1.89 -8.84 -5.75
N ILE A 137 -2.82 -9.63 -5.23
CA ILE A 137 -3.85 -9.18 -4.30
C ILE A 137 -3.37 -9.45 -2.87
N VAL A 138 -3.11 -8.40 -2.10
CA VAL A 138 -2.86 -8.52 -0.66
C VAL A 138 -4.18 -8.34 0.08
N ARG A 139 -4.71 -9.42 0.65
CA ARG A 139 -5.88 -9.38 1.54
C ARG A 139 -5.43 -9.19 2.98
N LEU A 140 -5.81 -8.08 3.59
CA LEU A 140 -5.55 -7.81 4.99
C LEU A 140 -6.76 -8.24 5.81
N HIS A 141 -6.58 -9.32 6.57
CA HIS A 141 -7.57 -9.78 7.54
C HIS A 141 -7.26 -9.17 8.92
N PRO A 142 -8.28 -8.70 9.66
CA PRO A 142 -8.10 -8.20 11.03
C PRO A 142 -7.74 -9.29 12.03
#